data_AF-X1RPP5-F1
#
_entry.id   AF-X1RPP5-F1
#
_cell.length_a   1.000
_cell.length_b   1.000
_cell.length_c   1.000
_cell.angle_alpha   90.00
_cell.angle_beta   90.00
_cell.angle_gamma   90.00
#
_symmetry.space_group_name_H-M   'P 1'
#
loop_
_entity.id
_entity.type
_entity.pdbx_description
1 polymer ?
#
loop_
_entity_poly.entity_id
_entity_poly.type
_entity_poly.pdbx_seq_one_letter_code
_entity_poly.pdbx_strand_id
1 'polypeptide(L)'
;MSGKSQKGVRGFLPENTEGSVSLGTEAWNVADGYTKIKILRLLIKLDQYETIAKFGTEELDEEMILNKNQLAQRRVNGLDRMIFILDQLIGNVKFALKVGSKDIIIGFEERIINVKEVSSGVFRSSENMINHEVDISINNKLFNLCFEILKSIKDDLNFPINQAG
;
A
#
# COMPACT_ATOMS: atom_id res chain seq x y z
N MET A 1 69.51 41.35 -23.55
CA MET A 1 68.67 40.79 -22.47
C MET A 1 68.17 39.42 -22.91
N SER A 2 68.32 38.42 -22.03
CA SER A 2 67.66 37.10 -21.94
C SER A 2 66.68 36.71 -23.07
N GLY A 3 66.71 35.55 -23.72
CA GLY A 3 67.11 34.22 -23.27
C GLY A 3 66.05 33.21 -23.75
N LYS A 4 66.50 32.21 -24.53
CA LYS A 4 65.96 30.86 -24.88
C LYS A 4 64.62 30.43 -24.22
N SER A 5 63.71 29.68 -24.84
CA SER A 5 63.93 28.31 -25.35
C SER A 5 62.65 27.75 -26.02
N GLN A 6 62.84 26.99 -27.11
CA GLN A 6 61.86 26.07 -27.69
C GLN A 6 61.56 24.88 -26.76
N LYS A 7 60.37 24.27 -26.93
CA LYS A 7 59.94 22.86 -26.79
C LYS A 7 58.40 22.88 -26.69
N GLY A 8 57.57 22.10 -27.37
CA GLY A 8 57.73 20.93 -28.22
C GLY A 8 56.41 20.14 -28.13
N VAL A 9 55.93 19.70 -29.30
CA VAL A 9 55.34 18.36 -29.54
C VAL A 9 53.91 18.03 -29.07
N ARG A 10 53.21 17.41 -30.03
CA ARG A 10 52.08 16.44 -29.97
C ARG A 10 50.67 17.00 -29.90
N GLY A 11 49.95 16.74 -30.99
CA GLY A 11 48.50 16.81 -31.02
C GLY A 11 47.89 15.86 -30.00
N PHE A 12 46.74 16.26 -29.50
CA PHE A 12 45.76 15.36 -28.92
C PHE A 12 44.41 15.81 -29.46
N LEU A 13 43.77 14.88 -30.17
CA LEU A 13 42.33 14.85 -30.38
C LEU A 13 41.63 15.09 -29.02
N PRO A 14 40.42 15.67 -28.98
CA PRO A 14 39.62 15.58 -27.76
C PRO A 14 39.52 14.09 -27.42
N GLU A 15 40.10 13.71 -26.29
CA GLU A 15 39.90 12.41 -25.70
C GLU A 15 38.40 12.22 -25.57
N ASN A 16 37.89 11.17 -26.21
CA ASN A 16 36.66 10.55 -25.77
C ASN A 16 36.85 10.26 -24.28
N THR A 17 36.32 11.12 -23.43
CA THR A 17 35.94 10.71 -22.08
C THR A 17 34.67 9.89 -22.26
N GLU A 18 34.91 8.63 -22.59
CA GLU A 18 33.97 7.54 -22.43
C GLU A 18 33.28 7.67 -21.08
N GLY A 19 31.95 7.64 -21.10
CA GLY A 19 31.15 7.41 -19.90
C GLY A 19 30.83 8.64 -19.07
N SER A 20 30.34 9.73 -19.66
CA SER A 20 29.37 10.55 -18.92
C SER A 20 28.07 9.74 -18.83
N VAL A 21 28.01 8.75 -17.94
CA VAL A 21 26.71 8.18 -17.55
C VAL A 21 25.98 9.33 -16.88
N SER A 22 24.93 9.81 -17.55
CA SER A 22 23.93 10.71 -17.00
C SER A 22 23.20 9.98 -15.86
N LEU A 23 23.87 9.79 -14.72
CA LEU A 23 23.34 9.09 -13.53
C LEU A 23 22.24 9.88 -12.81
N GLY A 24 21.94 11.10 -13.25
CA GLY A 24 21.18 12.07 -12.46
C GLY A 24 19.66 12.03 -12.59
N THR A 25 19.09 11.50 -13.68
CA THR A 25 17.64 11.63 -13.96
C THR A 25 16.95 10.33 -14.32
N GLU A 26 17.61 9.41 -15.03
CA GLU A 26 16.99 8.14 -15.43
C GLU A 26 16.65 7.24 -14.24
N ALA A 27 17.59 7.06 -13.29
CA ALA A 27 17.35 6.25 -12.10
C ALA A 27 16.24 6.83 -11.21
N TRP A 28 16.15 8.15 -11.12
CA TRP A 28 15.11 8.86 -10.37
C TRP A 28 13.73 8.72 -11.03
N ASN A 29 13.66 8.83 -12.35
CA ASN A 29 12.42 8.63 -13.11
C ASN A 29 11.93 7.16 -13.02
N VAL A 30 12.85 6.19 -13.00
CA VAL A 30 12.52 4.77 -12.81
C VAL A 30 12.00 4.50 -11.40
N ALA A 31 12.61 5.12 -10.37
CA ALA A 31 12.18 4.98 -8.98
C ALA A 31 10.78 5.59 -8.73
N ASP A 32 10.47 6.74 -9.35
CA ASP A 32 9.16 7.37 -9.30
C ASP A 32 8.07 6.48 -9.95
N GLY A 33 8.33 5.99 -11.17
CA GLY A 33 7.42 5.07 -11.86
C GLY A 33 7.17 3.77 -11.08
N TYR A 34 8.21 3.21 -10.48
CA TYR A 34 8.10 2.02 -9.62
C TYR A 34 7.21 2.27 -8.39
N THR A 35 7.37 3.43 -7.75
CA THR A 35 6.59 3.82 -6.56
C THR A 35 5.11 4.01 -6.91
N LYS A 36 4.81 4.68 -8.04
CA LYS A 36 3.44 4.85 -8.55
C LYS A 36 2.76 3.52 -8.85
N ILE A 37 3.45 2.58 -9.51
CA ILE A 37 2.93 1.24 -9.79
C ILE A 37 2.65 0.48 -8.48
N LYS A 38 3.55 0.59 -7.50
CA LYS A 38 3.38 -0.07 -6.20
C LYS A 38 2.17 0.46 -5.44
N ILE A 39 1.94 1.78 -5.45
CA ILE A 39 0.76 2.43 -4.86
C ILE A 39 -0.51 1.96 -5.57
N LEU A 40 -0.56 2.06 -6.91
CA LEU A 40 -1.73 1.68 -7.70
C LEU A 40 -2.16 0.22 -7.47
N ARG A 41 -1.19 -0.71 -7.44
CA ARG A 41 -1.47 -2.13 -7.17
C ARG A 41 -2.09 -2.36 -5.79
N LEU A 42 -1.72 -1.57 -4.79
CA LEU A 42 -2.30 -1.68 -3.45
C LEU A 42 -3.71 -1.09 -3.40
N LEU A 43 -3.96 0.02 -4.08
CA LEU A 43 -5.30 0.62 -4.18
C LEU A 43 -6.30 -0.35 -4.82
N ILE A 44 -5.95 -0.97 -5.95
CA ILE A 44 -6.81 -1.97 -6.61
C ILE A 44 -7.13 -3.14 -5.67
N LYS A 45 -6.11 -3.68 -4.98
CA LYS A 45 -6.33 -4.75 -3.99
C LYS A 45 -7.24 -4.32 -2.85
N LEU A 46 -7.14 -3.06 -2.44
CA LEU A 46 -7.95 -2.53 -1.36
C LEU A 46 -9.43 -2.45 -1.76
N ASP A 47 -9.75 -2.09 -3.02
CA ASP A 47 -11.11 -2.13 -3.56
C ASP A 47 -11.70 -3.55 -3.54
N GLN A 48 -10.89 -4.54 -3.93
CA GLN A 48 -11.28 -5.95 -3.88
C GLN A 48 -11.58 -6.40 -2.45
N TYR A 49 -10.66 -6.13 -1.52
CA TYR A 49 -10.85 -6.53 -0.12
C TYR A 49 -11.96 -5.74 0.59
N GLU A 50 -12.26 -4.51 0.17
CA GLU A 50 -13.44 -3.78 0.64
C GLU A 50 -14.73 -4.51 0.25
N THR A 51 -14.81 -4.97 -1.00
CA THR A 51 -15.94 -5.75 -1.51
C THR A 51 -16.10 -7.07 -0.74
N ILE A 52 -14.99 -7.81 -0.58
CA ILE A 52 -14.97 -9.06 0.19
C ILE A 52 -15.32 -8.82 1.67
N ALA A 53 -14.82 -7.78 2.31
CA ALA A 53 -15.14 -7.48 3.70
C ALA A 53 -16.64 -7.20 3.87
N LYS A 54 -17.25 -6.53 2.90
CA LYS A 54 -18.67 -6.19 2.92
C LYS A 54 -19.57 -7.41 2.66
N PHE A 55 -19.26 -8.21 1.64
CA PHE A 55 -20.17 -9.24 1.14
C PHE A 55 -19.68 -10.68 1.36
N GLY A 56 -18.39 -10.88 1.62
CA GLY A 56 -17.75 -12.20 1.73
C GLY A 56 -17.27 -12.76 0.40
N THR A 57 -17.49 -12.05 -0.70
CA THR A 57 -17.16 -12.43 -2.06
C THR A 57 -17.07 -11.19 -2.95
N GLU A 58 -16.35 -11.28 -4.08
CA GLU A 58 -16.34 -10.27 -5.14
C GLU A 58 -17.49 -10.50 -6.14
N GLU A 59 -17.86 -11.76 -6.37
CA GLU A 59 -18.82 -12.19 -7.38
C GLU A 59 -20.12 -12.70 -6.75
N LEU A 60 -21.26 -12.42 -7.40
CA LEU A 60 -22.58 -12.86 -6.93
C LEU A 60 -22.77 -14.38 -7.00
N ASP A 61 -22.21 -15.01 -8.04
CA ASP A 61 -22.36 -16.46 -8.23
C ASP A 61 -21.69 -17.26 -7.10
N GLU A 62 -20.57 -16.76 -6.55
CA GLU A 62 -19.92 -17.37 -5.39
C GLU A 62 -20.78 -17.27 -4.12
N GLU A 63 -21.59 -16.21 -3.98
CA GLU A 63 -22.50 -16.05 -2.84
C GLU A 63 -23.54 -17.17 -2.78
N MET A 64 -23.98 -17.66 -3.95
CA MET A 64 -24.95 -18.75 -4.04
C MET A 64 -24.37 -20.12 -3.66
N ILE A 65 -23.04 -20.28 -3.76
CA ILE A 65 -22.34 -21.55 -3.53
C ILE A 65 -21.88 -21.65 -2.07
N LEU A 66 -21.45 -20.54 -1.48
CA LEU A 66 -20.85 -20.51 -0.16
C LEU A 66 -21.90 -20.54 0.95
N ASN A 67 -21.61 -21.28 2.01
CA ASN A 67 -22.45 -21.26 3.20
C ASN A 67 -22.19 -19.99 4.05
N LYS A 68 -23.08 -19.73 5.00
CA LYS A 68 -23.02 -18.52 5.85
C LYS A 68 -21.72 -18.41 6.65
N ASN A 69 -21.18 -19.52 7.15
CA ASN A 69 -19.93 -19.52 7.92
C ASN A 69 -18.74 -19.20 7.02
N GLN A 70 -18.71 -19.75 5.80
CA GLN A 70 -17.67 -19.44 4.80
C GLN A 70 -17.71 -17.96 4.41
N LEU A 71 -18.89 -17.40 4.16
CA LEU A 71 -19.05 -15.98 3.87
C LEU A 71 -18.59 -15.12 5.06
N ALA A 72 -18.97 -15.49 6.29
CA ALA A 72 -18.52 -14.79 7.50
C ALA A 72 -16.99 -14.82 7.65
N GLN A 73 -16.35 -15.99 7.46
CA GLN A 73 -14.89 -16.10 7.49
C GLN A 73 -14.24 -15.20 6.45
N ARG A 74 -14.77 -15.20 5.22
CA ARG A 74 -14.23 -14.39 4.14
C ARG A 74 -14.37 -12.90 4.42
N ARG A 75 -15.47 -12.46 5.02
CA ARG A 75 -15.65 -11.05 5.45
C ARG A 75 -14.60 -10.63 6.48
N VAL A 76 -14.34 -11.46 7.49
CA VAL A 76 -13.30 -11.23 8.49
C VAL A 76 -11.92 -11.18 7.81
N ASN A 77 -11.63 -12.14 6.94
CA ASN A 77 -10.38 -12.16 6.18
C ASN A 77 -10.23 -10.91 5.30
N GLY A 78 -11.32 -10.44 4.67
CA GLY A 78 -11.33 -9.20 3.90
C GLY A 78 -10.93 -8.00 4.75
N LEU A 79 -11.50 -7.87 5.94
CA LEU A 79 -11.16 -6.81 6.88
C LEU A 79 -9.68 -6.85 7.28
N ASP A 80 -9.16 -8.03 7.65
CA ASP A 80 -7.74 -8.20 8.00
C ASP A 80 -6.81 -7.86 6.83
N ARG A 81 -7.21 -8.22 5.61
CA ARG A 81 -6.47 -7.87 4.39
C ARG A 81 -6.50 -6.37 4.12
N MET A 82 -7.63 -5.68 4.37
CA MET A 82 -7.69 -4.22 4.28
C MET A 82 -6.71 -3.56 5.24
N ILE A 83 -6.67 -4.00 6.52
CA ILE A 83 -5.72 -3.50 7.52
C ILE A 83 -4.29 -3.64 7.02
N PHE A 84 -3.93 -4.83 6.55
CA PHE A 84 -2.58 -5.11 6.06
C PHE A 84 -2.21 -4.27 4.83
N ILE A 85 -3.10 -4.16 3.85
CA ILE A 85 -2.83 -3.41 2.61
C ILE A 85 -2.74 -1.91 2.87
N LEU A 86 -3.57 -1.36 3.75
CA LEU A 86 -3.50 0.05 4.15
C LEU A 86 -2.19 0.37 4.88
N ASP A 87 -1.74 -0.52 5.77
CA ASP A 87 -0.45 -0.40 6.45
C ASP A 87 0.72 -0.33 5.45
N GLN A 88 0.71 -1.23 4.45
CA GLN A 88 1.68 -1.22 3.35
C GLN A 88 1.58 0.03 2.48
N LEU A 89 0.36 0.49 2.19
CA LEU A 89 0.12 1.65 1.35
C LEU A 89 0.67 2.92 2.02
N ILE A 90 0.35 3.13 3.30
CA ILE A 90 0.90 4.25 4.08
C ILE A 90 2.42 4.22 4.07
N GLY A 91 3.02 3.05 4.28
CA GLY A 91 4.48 2.90 4.21
C GLY A 91 5.08 3.33 2.87
N ASN A 92 4.41 3.06 1.75
CA ASN A 92 4.87 3.49 0.42
C ASN A 92 4.61 4.98 0.17
N VAL A 93 3.47 5.48 0.63
CA VAL A 93 3.07 6.88 0.48
C VAL A 93 3.99 7.81 1.28
N LYS A 94 4.50 7.38 2.45
CA LYS A 94 5.50 8.12 3.23
C LYS A 94 6.73 8.54 2.43
N PHE A 95 7.20 7.69 1.52
CA PHE A 95 8.36 8.00 0.67
C PHE A 95 8.00 8.91 -0.51
N ALA A 96 6.74 8.89 -0.96
CA ALA A 96 6.28 9.64 -2.11
C ALA A 96 5.87 11.09 -1.77
N LEU A 97 5.53 11.39 -0.52
CA LEU A 97 4.95 12.68 -0.13
C LEU A 97 5.97 13.76 0.21
N LYS A 98 5.54 15.01 -0.02
CA LYS A 98 6.25 16.22 0.40
C LYS A 98 6.19 16.39 1.92
N VAL A 99 7.19 17.07 2.49
CA VAL A 99 7.39 17.24 3.95
C VAL A 99 6.14 17.76 4.70
N GLY A 100 5.28 18.55 4.05
CA GLY A 100 4.06 19.11 4.66
C GLY A 100 2.91 18.13 4.90
N SER A 101 2.96 16.91 4.36
CA SER A 101 1.90 15.90 4.55
C SER A 101 2.20 14.87 5.64
N LYS A 102 3.32 15.05 6.36
CA LYS A 102 3.80 14.06 7.34
C LYS A 102 2.83 13.82 8.50
N ASP A 103 2.21 14.88 9.02
CA ASP A 103 1.30 14.79 10.17
C ASP A 103 0.01 14.05 9.82
N ILE A 104 -0.51 14.24 8.60
CA ILE A 104 -1.66 13.51 8.07
C ILE A 104 -1.38 12.01 8.06
N ILE A 105 -0.18 11.63 7.61
CA ILE A 105 0.22 10.23 7.52
C ILE A 105 0.39 9.61 8.91
N ILE A 106 0.98 10.32 9.86
CA ILE A 106 1.07 9.85 11.26
C ILE A 106 -0.34 9.61 11.82
N GLY A 107 -1.29 10.51 11.56
CA GLY A 107 -2.67 10.33 11.97
C GLY A 107 -3.34 9.08 11.36
N PHE A 108 -3.02 8.73 10.11
CA PHE A 108 -3.51 7.48 9.52
C PHE A 108 -2.89 6.23 10.17
N GLU A 109 -1.60 6.26 10.51
CA GLU A 109 -0.95 5.14 11.20
C GLU A 109 -1.57 4.88 12.56
N GLU A 110 -1.79 5.93 13.35
CA GLU A 110 -2.45 5.83 14.65
C GLU A 110 -3.85 5.22 14.51
N ARG A 111 -4.62 5.65 13.50
CA ARG A 111 -5.95 5.06 13.23
C ARG A 111 -5.84 3.57 12.88
N ILE A 112 -4.87 3.15 12.07
CA ILE A 112 -4.65 1.73 11.76
C ILE A 112 -4.27 0.93 13.01
N ILE A 113 -3.37 1.47 13.85
CA ILE A 113 -2.97 0.82 15.11
C ILE A 113 -4.20 0.59 15.99
N ASN A 114 -5.04 1.62 16.17
CA ASN A 114 -6.28 1.51 16.94
C ASN A 114 -7.21 0.43 16.35
N VAL A 115 -7.34 0.35 15.03
CA VAL A 115 -8.13 -0.72 14.39
C VAL A 115 -7.52 -2.11 14.65
N LYS A 116 -6.20 -2.27 14.56
CA LYS A 116 -5.49 -3.54 14.83
C LYS A 116 -5.71 -4.02 16.27
N GLU A 117 -5.71 -3.10 17.25
CA GLU A 117 -5.94 -3.46 18.65
C GLU A 117 -7.34 -4.01 18.89
N VAL A 118 -8.36 -3.40 18.27
CA VAL A 118 -9.75 -3.81 18.45
C VAL A 118 -10.19 -4.92 17.49
N SER A 119 -9.47 -5.16 16.38
CA SER A 119 -9.89 -6.12 15.35
C SER A 119 -9.95 -7.56 15.87
N SER A 120 -9.15 -7.89 16.89
CA SER A 120 -9.19 -9.19 17.58
C SER A 120 -10.58 -9.53 18.16
N GLY A 121 -11.39 -8.53 18.52
CA GLY A 121 -12.73 -8.71 19.04
C GLY A 121 -13.84 -8.78 17.99
N VAL A 122 -13.50 -8.65 16.70
CA VAL A 122 -14.47 -8.57 15.59
C VAL A 122 -15.19 -9.89 15.36
N PHE A 123 -14.52 -11.02 15.62
CA PHE A 123 -15.12 -12.33 15.42
C PHE A 123 -14.79 -13.29 16.56
N ARG A 124 -15.61 -14.32 16.69
CA ARG A 124 -15.36 -15.48 17.53
C ARG A 124 -15.63 -16.73 16.70
N SER A 125 -14.74 -17.71 16.83
CA SER A 125 -14.91 -19.04 16.27
C SER A 125 -15.23 -20.02 17.38
N SER A 126 -16.22 -20.89 17.17
CA SER A 126 -16.51 -22.04 18.03
C SER A 126 -16.62 -23.28 17.17
N GLU A 127 -16.06 -24.40 17.61
CA GLU A 127 -16.25 -25.69 16.96
C GLU A 127 -17.54 -26.33 17.48
N ASN A 128 -18.42 -26.72 16.57
CA ASN A 128 -19.59 -27.49 16.89
C ASN A 128 -19.19 -28.97 17.03
N MET A 129 -19.27 -29.48 18.24
CA MET A 129 -18.79 -30.82 18.60
C MET A 129 -19.60 -31.98 17.98
N ILE A 130 -20.73 -31.69 17.32
CA ILE A 130 -21.60 -32.72 16.71
C ILE A 130 -21.22 -32.97 15.25
N ASN A 131 -20.95 -31.92 14.49
CA ASN A 131 -20.62 -31.98 13.07
C ASN A 131 -19.18 -31.54 12.75
N HIS A 132 -18.39 -31.17 13.75
CA HIS A 132 -17.03 -30.62 13.63
C HIS A 132 -16.94 -29.39 12.73
N GLU A 133 -18.04 -28.65 12.57
CA GLU A 133 -18.04 -27.42 11.80
C GLU A 133 -17.59 -26.24 12.67
N VAL A 134 -16.81 -25.33 12.07
CA VAL A 134 -16.43 -24.08 12.73
C VAL A 134 -17.53 -23.04 12.48
N ASP A 135 -18.21 -22.67 13.56
CA ASP A 135 -19.18 -21.58 13.58
C ASP A 135 -18.46 -20.26 13.83
N ILE A 136 -18.75 -19.27 12.97
CA ILE A 136 -18.14 -17.95 13.04
C ILE A 136 -19.21 -16.93 13.33
N SER A 137 -19.05 -16.25 14.47
CA SER A 137 -19.93 -15.16 14.87
C SER A 137 -19.18 -13.84 14.76
N ILE A 138 -19.71 -12.93 13.94
CA ILE A 138 -19.15 -11.59 13.75
C ILE A 138 -19.88 -10.62 14.69
N ASN A 139 -19.12 -9.86 15.47
CA ASN A 139 -19.60 -8.67 16.15
C ASN A 139 -19.81 -7.56 15.11
N ASN A 140 -20.98 -7.53 14.47
CA ASN A 140 -21.27 -6.60 13.37
C ASN A 140 -21.08 -5.13 13.75
N LYS A 141 -21.31 -4.73 15.01
CA LYS A 141 -21.09 -3.35 15.45
C LYS A 141 -19.61 -2.99 15.39
N LEU A 142 -18.75 -3.85 15.92
CA LEU A 142 -17.31 -3.62 15.92
C LEU A 142 -16.73 -3.80 14.51
N PHE A 143 -17.19 -4.79 13.76
CA PHE A 143 -16.83 -5.00 12.35
C PHE A 143 -17.08 -3.73 11.54
N ASN A 144 -18.29 -3.17 11.59
CA ASN A 144 -18.65 -1.99 10.82
C ASN A 144 -17.85 -0.76 11.27
N LEU A 145 -17.57 -0.62 12.56
CA LEU A 145 -16.71 0.46 13.06
C LEU A 145 -15.30 0.38 12.45
N CYS A 146 -14.67 -0.80 12.50
CA CYS A 146 -13.35 -1.02 11.89
C CYS A 146 -13.39 -0.77 10.38
N PHE A 147 -14.40 -1.31 9.70
CA PHE A 147 -14.56 -1.18 8.25
C PHE A 147 -14.68 0.29 7.82
N GLU A 148 -15.53 1.08 8.47
CA GLU A 148 -15.69 2.51 8.14
C GLU A 148 -14.44 3.34 8.44
N ILE A 149 -13.69 3.00 9.51
CA ILE A 149 -12.39 3.64 9.78
C ILE A 149 -11.40 3.34 8.66
N LEU A 150 -11.29 2.08 8.22
CA LEU A 150 -10.36 1.69 7.15
C LEU A 150 -10.76 2.33 5.81
N LYS A 151 -12.05 2.36 5.50
CA LYS A 151 -12.58 3.00 4.30
C LYS A 151 -12.30 4.49 4.28
N SER A 152 -12.54 5.18 5.40
CA SER A 152 -12.22 6.62 5.47
C SER A 152 -10.72 6.89 5.36
N ILE A 153 -9.83 6.06 5.92
CA ILE A 153 -8.38 6.20 5.69
C ILE A 153 -8.04 6.07 4.20
N LYS A 154 -8.61 5.08 3.52
CA LYS A 154 -8.45 4.90 2.06
C LYS A 154 -8.89 6.15 1.29
N ASP A 155 -10.09 6.65 1.58
CA ASP A 155 -10.66 7.81 0.89
C ASP A 155 -9.81 9.06 1.13
N ASP A 156 -9.39 9.28 2.37
CA ASP A 156 -8.54 10.40 2.78
C ASP A 156 -7.13 10.30 2.16
N LEU A 157 -6.59 9.08 1.95
CA LEU A 157 -5.29 8.84 1.32
C LEU A 157 -5.25 9.25 -0.16
N ASN A 158 -6.38 9.32 -0.84
CA ASN A 158 -6.43 9.75 -2.24
C ASN A 158 -5.97 11.21 -2.40
N PHE A 159 -6.25 12.08 -1.43
CA PHE A 159 -5.83 13.48 -1.46
C PHE A 159 -4.30 13.67 -1.49
N PRO A 160 -3.53 13.14 -0.53
CA PRO A 160 -2.08 13.29 -0.56
C PRO A 160 -1.46 12.56 -1.76
N ILE A 161 -2.00 11.41 -2.19
CA ILE A 161 -1.51 10.71 -3.39
C ILE A 161 -1.69 11.57 -4.66
N ASN A 162 -2.85 12.21 -4.82
CA ASN A 162 -3.11 13.09 -5.97
C ASN A 162 -2.25 14.35 -5.98
N GLN A 163 -1.76 14.82 -4.83
CA GLN A 163 -0.82 15.95 -4.76
C GLN A 163 0.64 15.55 -4.97
N ALA A 164 0.94 14.24 -4.97
CA ALA A 164 2.28 13.69 -5.24
C ALA A 164 2.51 13.41 -6.73
N GLY A 165 1.44 13.30 -7.53
CA GLY A 165 1.49 13.20 -9.00
C GLY A 165 1.65 14.56 -9.67
#